data_AF-A0A919R8M3-F1
#
_entry.id   AF-A0A919R8M3-F1
#
_cell.length_a   1.000
_cell.length_b   1.000
_cell.length_c   1.000
_cell.angle_alpha   90.00
_cell.angle_beta   90.00
_cell.angle_gamma   90.00
#
_symmetry.space_group_name_H-M   'P 1'
#
loop_
_entity.id
_entity.type
_entity.pdbx_description
1 polymer ?
#
loop_
_entity_poly.entity_id
_entity_poly.type
_entity_poly.pdbx_seq_one_letter_code
_entity_poly.pdbx_strand_id
1 'polypeptide(L)'
;MRRFFTGLGSAVLIIGVAGAPAAQAASAGPPPPQPVGQQPALPPAIAPALPGQPVEVGKPGLPGKPGEIGKPGLPGRPAEPGKPGLPGQPIEVGKPGLPGKPAEPGKPGQPVESGKPGLPGKPGGPEPEQADTGWGQINEENAIDRTARVFILSRHRGTRPFPADRVVTLRCMPVGGTHPRAAAACRTLATVRGNVASLNVSPSANCTRIYDPVTVTAVGIWDGRQYRLQRTFGNPCMLRAYTGVVFQF
;
A
#
# COMPACT_ATOMS: atom_id res chain seq x y z
N MET A 1 27.38 45.16 67.90
CA MET A 1 28.32 45.59 66.82
C MET A 1 27.61 45.34 65.49
N ARG A 2 26.99 46.37 64.91
CA ARG A 2 27.44 47.12 63.70
C ARG A 2 27.53 46.29 62.39
N ARG A 3 26.59 46.59 61.47
CA ARG A 3 26.65 46.68 59.98
C ARG A 3 27.06 45.38 59.24
N PHE A 4 26.52 44.96 58.10
CA PHE A 4 26.08 45.59 56.84
C PHE A 4 25.01 44.66 56.22
N PHE A 5 24.04 45.12 55.43
CA PHE A 5 24.15 45.09 53.97
C PHE A 5 23.11 46.01 53.32
N THR A 6 23.62 46.79 52.36
CA THR A 6 22.97 47.63 51.37
C THR A 6 22.23 46.82 50.30
N GLY A 7 21.20 47.39 49.65
CA GLY A 7 20.84 46.93 48.30
C GLY A 7 19.43 47.22 47.80
N LEU A 8 19.24 48.42 47.24
CA LEU A 8 18.47 48.73 46.02
C LEU A 8 17.07 48.10 45.83
N GLY A 9 16.03 48.89 46.11
CA GLY A 9 14.70 48.71 45.54
C GLY A 9 14.68 49.11 44.06
N SER A 10 14.53 48.13 43.17
CA SER A 10 14.28 48.36 41.75
C SER A 10 12.79 48.55 41.50
N ALA A 11 12.43 49.77 41.09
CA ALA A 11 11.13 50.11 40.54
C ALA A 11 10.91 49.38 39.21
N VAL A 12 9.87 48.55 39.13
CA VAL A 12 9.43 47.92 37.88
C VAL A 12 8.58 48.92 37.11
N LEU A 13 9.19 49.52 36.08
CA LEU A 13 8.55 50.38 35.09
C LEU A 13 7.80 49.49 34.08
N ILE A 14 6.47 49.46 34.18
CA ILE A 14 5.60 48.80 33.19
C ILE A 14 5.52 49.74 31.97
N ILE A 15 6.33 49.47 30.94
CA ILE A 15 6.20 50.13 29.63
C ILE A 15 5.22 49.32 28.79
N GLY A 16 4.02 49.85 28.59
CA GLY A 16 3.04 49.32 27.65
C GLY A 16 3.54 49.51 26.22
N VAL A 17 3.75 48.40 25.51
CA VAL A 17 3.98 48.39 24.06
C VAL A 17 2.64 48.22 23.35
N ALA A 18 2.24 49.26 22.62
CA ALA A 18 1.07 49.30 21.76
C ALA A 18 1.21 48.28 20.61
N GLY A 19 0.18 47.46 20.43
CA GLY A 19 0.05 46.54 19.30
C GLY A 19 -0.24 47.29 18.00
N ALA A 20 0.61 47.06 16.99
CA ALA A 20 0.36 47.42 15.61
C ALA A 20 -0.58 46.39 14.95
N PRO A 21 -1.57 46.81 14.14
CA PRO A 21 -2.47 45.88 13.46
C PRO A 21 -1.78 45.26 12.24
N ALA A 22 -1.99 43.95 12.08
CA ALA A 22 -1.57 43.16 10.94
C ALA A 22 -2.27 43.65 9.66
N ALA A 23 -1.47 44.12 8.69
CA ALA A 23 -1.93 44.37 7.33
C ALA A 23 -2.23 43.03 6.63
N GLN A 24 -3.49 42.81 6.31
CA GLN A 24 -3.96 41.70 5.49
C GLN A 24 -3.58 41.94 4.03
N ALA A 25 -2.73 41.08 3.47
CA ALA A 25 -2.47 41.03 2.04
C ALA A 25 -3.70 40.41 1.34
N ALA A 26 -4.45 41.24 0.63
CA ALA A 26 -5.52 40.82 -0.25
C ALA A 26 -4.95 40.11 -1.49
N SER A 27 -5.38 38.87 -1.72
CA SER A 27 -5.11 38.12 -2.94
C SER A 27 -5.93 38.69 -4.10
N ALA A 28 -5.28 39.38 -5.03
CA ALA A 28 -5.88 39.80 -6.29
C ALA A 28 -6.20 38.56 -7.16
N GLY A 29 -7.49 38.39 -7.52
CA GLY A 29 -7.91 37.37 -8.48
C GLY A 29 -7.47 37.69 -9.92
N PRO A 30 -7.49 36.70 -10.83
CA PRO A 30 -7.09 36.89 -12.23
C PRO A 30 -8.03 37.87 -12.97
N PRO A 31 -7.51 38.64 -13.95
CA PRO A 31 -8.30 39.62 -14.69
C PRO A 31 -9.34 38.94 -15.61
N PRO A 32 -10.47 39.61 -15.91
CA PRO A 32 -11.50 39.08 -16.80
C PRO A 32 -11.01 39.01 -18.26
N PRO A 33 -11.50 38.03 -19.05
CA PRO A 33 -11.15 37.92 -20.47
C PRO A 33 -11.78 39.04 -21.29
N GLN A 34 -10.99 39.61 -22.20
CA GLN A 34 -11.39 40.65 -23.15
C GLN A 34 -12.22 40.05 -24.31
N PRO A 35 -13.13 40.82 -24.94
CA PRO A 35 -13.93 40.33 -26.06
C PRO A 35 -13.11 40.15 -27.35
N VAL A 36 -13.29 39.01 -28.00
CA VAL A 36 -12.67 38.66 -29.27
C VAL A 36 -13.34 39.46 -30.39
N GLY A 37 -12.57 40.33 -31.06
CA GLY A 37 -13.03 41.10 -32.21
C GLY A 37 -13.30 40.21 -33.43
N GLN A 38 -14.45 40.44 -34.08
CA GLN A 38 -14.83 39.78 -35.32
C GLN A 38 -14.04 40.36 -36.51
N GLN A 39 -13.30 39.50 -37.24
CA GLN A 39 -12.72 39.86 -38.54
C GLN A 39 -13.76 39.65 -39.66
N PRO A 40 -13.84 40.55 -40.67
CA PRO A 40 -14.77 40.40 -41.79
C PRO A 40 -14.34 39.30 -42.77
N ALA A 41 -15.32 38.58 -43.31
CA ALA A 41 -15.14 37.56 -44.35
C ALA A 41 -14.79 38.18 -45.71
N LEU A 42 -13.82 37.59 -46.41
CA LEU A 42 -13.48 37.90 -47.80
C LEU A 42 -14.48 37.24 -48.77
N PRO A 43 -14.83 37.88 -49.91
CA PRO A 43 -15.75 37.30 -50.89
C PRO A 43 -15.09 36.25 -51.80
N PRO A 44 -15.87 35.33 -52.41
CA PRO A 44 -15.33 34.28 -53.29
C PRO A 44 -15.09 34.81 -54.71
N ALA A 45 -13.97 34.39 -55.31
CA ALA A 45 -13.66 34.61 -56.72
C ALA A 45 -14.33 33.54 -57.61
N ILE A 46 -14.96 33.98 -58.70
CA ILE A 46 -15.56 33.14 -59.74
C ILE A 46 -14.55 32.98 -60.88
N ALA A 47 -14.33 31.76 -61.37
CA ALA A 47 -13.55 31.43 -62.56
C ALA A 47 -14.36 30.53 -63.53
N PRO A 48 -14.10 30.57 -64.85
CA PRO A 48 -15.08 30.22 -65.89
C PRO A 48 -15.14 28.72 -66.25
N ALA A 49 -16.26 28.33 -66.88
CA ALA A 49 -16.60 26.96 -67.26
C ALA A 49 -15.76 26.39 -68.43
N LEU A 50 -15.33 25.13 -68.30
CA LEU A 50 -14.69 24.33 -69.36
C LEU A 50 -15.75 23.58 -70.20
N PRO A 51 -15.49 23.30 -71.51
CA PRO A 51 -16.44 22.59 -72.38
C PRO A 51 -16.62 21.12 -71.98
N GLY A 52 -17.86 20.63 -72.10
CA GLY A 52 -18.25 19.27 -71.72
C GLY A 52 -17.61 18.17 -72.57
N GLN A 53 -17.09 17.14 -71.91
CA GLN A 53 -16.67 15.88 -72.55
C GLN A 53 -17.88 14.97 -72.80
N PRO A 54 -17.83 14.09 -73.83
CA PRO A 54 -18.93 13.17 -74.13
C PRO A 54 -19.22 12.26 -72.94
N VAL A 55 -20.51 12.12 -72.59
CA VAL A 55 -20.95 11.17 -71.55
C VAL A 55 -20.78 9.74 -72.04
N GLU A 56 -19.81 9.01 -71.51
CA GLU A 56 -19.79 7.55 -71.58
C GLU A 56 -21.06 7.02 -70.90
N VAL A 57 -21.86 6.25 -71.62
CA VAL A 57 -22.96 5.48 -71.03
C VAL A 57 -22.34 4.50 -70.04
N GLY A 58 -22.56 4.76 -68.74
CA GLY A 58 -22.00 3.97 -67.66
C GLY A 58 -22.38 2.50 -67.77
N LYS A 59 -21.39 1.62 -67.60
CA LYS A 59 -21.59 0.15 -67.55
C LYS A 59 -22.64 -0.17 -66.48
N PRO A 60 -23.54 -1.15 -66.70
CA PRO A 60 -24.51 -1.57 -65.68
C PRO A 60 -23.82 -1.84 -64.35
N GLY A 61 -24.40 -1.31 -63.26
CA GLY A 61 -23.87 -1.50 -61.92
C GLY A 61 -23.77 -2.98 -61.58
N LEU A 62 -22.66 -3.38 -60.95
CA LEU A 62 -22.48 -4.75 -60.46
C LEU A 62 -23.62 -5.09 -59.49
N PRO A 63 -24.17 -6.33 -59.54
CA PRO A 63 -25.17 -6.77 -58.58
C PRO A 63 -24.72 -6.53 -57.14
N GLY A 64 -25.65 -6.07 -56.30
CA GLY A 64 -25.38 -5.86 -54.88
C GLY A 64 -24.88 -7.14 -54.23
N LYS A 65 -23.87 -7.02 -53.35
CA LYS A 65 -23.36 -8.18 -52.60
C LYS A 65 -24.50 -8.79 -51.77
N PRO A 66 -24.61 -10.13 -51.69
CA PRO A 66 -25.57 -10.78 -50.80
C PRO A 66 -25.44 -10.24 -49.37
N GLY A 67 -26.56 -10.07 -48.69
CA GLY A 67 -26.57 -9.63 -47.29
C GLY A 67 -25.81 -10.62 -46.40
N GLU A 68 -25.12 -10.10 -45.38
CA GLU A 68 -24.45 -10.97 -44.41
C GLU A 68 -25.47 -11.86 -43.69
N ILE A 69 -25.16 -13.15 -43.61
CA ILE A 69 -25.94 -14.12 -42.83
C ILE A 69 -25.94 -13.66 -41.36
N GLY A 70 -27.13 -13.58 -40.76
CA GLY A 70 -27.29 -13.17 -39.37
C GLY A 70 -26.44 -14.03 -38.43
N LYS A 71 -25.82 -13.39 -37.42
CA LYS A 71 -24.98 -14.09 -36.45
C LYS A 71 -25.80 -15.19 -35.74
N PRO A 72 -25.24 -16.40 -35.52
CA PRO A 72 -25.91 -17.44 -34.75
C PRO A 72 -26.34 -16.92 -33.37
N GLY A 73 -27.48 -17.39 -32.89
CA GLY A 73 -27.96 -17.08 -31.54
C GLY A 73 -26.96 -17.52 -30.48
N LEU A 74 -26.90 -16.78 -29.36
CA LEU A 74 -26.03 -17.15 -28.25
C LEU A 74 -26.46 -18.51 -27.67
N PRO A 75 -25.51 -19.40 -27.32
CA PRO A 75 -25.83 -20.65 -26.62
C PRO A 75 -26.63 -20.39 -25.34
N GLY A 76 -27.55 -21.29 -25.02
CA GLY A 76 -28.30 -21.25 -23.77
C GLY A 76 -27.37 -21.29 -22.55
N ARG A 77 -27.78 -20.65 -21.45
CA ARG A 77 -27.01 -20.70 -20.20
C ARG A 77 -26.99 -22.15 -19.67
N PRO A 78 -25.84 -22.66 -19.20
CA PRO A 78 -25.77 -23.96 -18.54
C PRO A 78 -26.73 -24.04 -17.36
N ALA A 79 -27.29 -25.22 -17.11
CA ALA A 79 -28.09 -25.47 -15.91
C ALA A 79 -27.23 -25.26 -14.65
N GLU A 80 -27.85 -24.73 -13.59
CA GLU A 80 -27.16 -24.60 -12.30
C GLU A 80 -26.78 -26.00 -11.77
N PRO A 81 -25.57 -26.17 -11.19
CA PRO A 81 -25.19 -27.41 -10.55
C PRO A 81 -26.20 -27.83 -9.49
N GLY A 82 -26.52 -29.12 -9.44
CA GLY A 82 -27.39 -29.68 -8.39
C GLY A 82 -26.83 -29.38 -7.00
N LYS A 83 -27.73 -29.14 -6.04
CA LYS A 83 -27.32 -28.96 -4.64
C LYS A 83 -26.57 -30.21 -4.15
N PRO A 84 -25.45 -30.07 -3.41
CA PRO A 84 -24.78 -31.21 -2.80
C PRO A 84 -25.75 -32.03 -1.96
N GLY A 85 -25.60 -33.36 -2.00
CA GLY A 85 -26.37 -34.27 -1.15
C GLY A 85 -26.14 -33.97 0.33
N LEU A 86 -27.15 -34.21 1.17
CA LEU A 86 -27.01 -34.10 2.61
C LEU A 86 -25.91 -35.07 3.10
N PRO A 87 -25.06 -34.67 4.07
CA PRO A 87 -24.12 -35.57 4.69
C PRO A 87 -24.82 -36.81 5.24
N GLY A 88 -24.22 -37.99 5.04
CA GLY A 88 -24.71 -39.22 5.64
C GLY A 88 -24.76 -39.10 7.17
N GLN A 89 -25.75 -39.74 7.79
CA GLN A 89 -25.81 -39.80 9.25
C GLN A 89 -24.55 -40.52 9.79
N PRO A 90 -23.95 -40.03 10.90
CA PRO A 90 -22.80 -40.68 11.50
C PRO A 90 -23.11 -42.14 11.83
N ILE A 91 -22.23 -43.04 11.42
CA ILE A 91 -22.31 -44.45 11.79
C ILE A 91 -21.84 -44.57 13.24
N GLU A 92 -22.61 -45.25 14.11
CA GLU A 92 -22.13 -45.61 15.45
C GLU A 92 -20.85 -46.43 15.32
N VAL A 93 -19.72 -45.83 15.68
CA VAL A 93 -18.42 -46.51 15.69
C VAL A 93 -18.44 -47.53 16.83
N GLY A 94 -18.35 -48.82 16.49
CA GLY A 94 -18.22 -49.90 17.46
C GLY A 94 -16.99 -49.73 18.35
N LYS A 95 -17.04 -50.28 19.59
CA LYS A 95 -15.96 -50.18 20.58
C LYS A 95 -14.60 -50.52 19.94
N PRO A 96 -13.53 -49.72 20.19
CA PRO A 96 -12.22 -49.99 19.62
C PRO A 96 -11.72 -51.40 19.96
N GLY A 97 -11.16 -52.09 18.96
CA GLY A 97 -10.51 -53.40 19.16
C GLY A 97 -9.28 -53.28 20.05
N LEU A 98 -8.94 -54.35 20.77
CA LEU A 98 -7.75 -54.42 21.62
C LEU A 98 -6.47 -54.13 20.80
N PRO A 99 -5.51 -53.36 21.34
CA PRO A 99 -4.26 -53.08 20.65
C PRO A 99 -3.51 -54.36 20.24
N GLY A 100 -3.00 -54.38 19.01
CA GLY A 100 -2.15 -55.46 18.53
C GLY A 100 -0.83 -55.54 19.32
N LYS A 101 -0.29 -56.75 19.48
CA LYS A 101 1.01 -56.95 20.14
C LYS A 101 2.11 -56.20 19.35
N PRO A 102 3.09 -55.58 20.05
CA PRO A 102 4.20 -54.90 19.38
C PRO A 102 4.96 -55.84 18.43
N ALA A 103 5.43 -55.30 17.31
CA ALA A 103 6.29 -56.03 16.38
C ALA A 103 7.67 -56.28 17.01
N GLU A 104 8.27 -57.43 16.72
CA GLU A 104 9.65 -57.72 17.13
C GLU A 104 10.64 -56.70 16.57
N PRO A 105 11.64 -56.26 17.35
CA PRO A 105 12.68 -55.34 16.87
C PRO A 105 13.40 -55.88 15.62
N GLY A 106 13.63 -55.00 14.64
CA GLY A 106 14.42 -55.33 13.46
C GLY A 106 15.89 -55.62 13.81
N LYS A 107 16.54 -56.50 13.03
CA LYS A 107 17.95 -56.84 13.23
C LYS A 107 18.85 -55.60 13.06
N PRO A 108 19.94 -55.46 13.85
CA PRO A 108 20.89 -54.36 13.70
C PRO A 108 21.51 -54.31 12.29
N GLY A 109 21.73 -53.11 11.77
CA GLY A 109 22.45 -52.89 10.50
C GLY A 109 23.93 -53.28 10.61
N GLN A 110 24.53 -53.67 9.48
CA GLN A 110 25.96 -53.97 9.41
C GLN A 110 26.83 -52.71 9.64
N PRO A 111 28.02 -52.86 10.24
CA PRO A 111 28.94 -51.74 10.47
C PRO A 111 29.34 -51.06 9.16
N VAL A 112 29.30 -49.73 9.14
CA VAL A 112 29.86 -48.92 8.05
C VAL A 112 31.38 -48.87 8.16
N GLU A 113 32.07 -49.13 7.04
CA GLU A 113 33.52 -49.08 6.91
C GLU A 113 34.05 -47.68 7.24
N SER A 114 34.97 -47.59 8.19
CA SER A 114 35.58 -46.33 8.62
C SER A 114 36.33 -45.66 7.47
N GLY A 115 35.98 -44.40 7.16
CA GLY A 115 36.68 -43.59 6.16
C GLY A 115 38.16 -43.40 6.50
N LYS A 116 39.02 -43.41 5.48
CA LYS A 116 40.47 -43.18 5.62
C LYS A 116 40.75 -41.81 6.28
N PRO A 117 41.76 -41.70 7.18
CA PRO A 117 42.14 -40.43 7.77
C PRO A 117 42.49 -39.38 6.71
N GLY A 118 42.04 -38.14 6.94
CA GLY A 118 42.37 -36.99 6.09
C GLY A 118 43.87 -36.65 6.16
N LEU A 119 44.42 -36.16 5.05
CA LEU A 119 45.80 -35.71 4.97
C LEU A 119 46.03 -34.49 5.89
N PRO A 120 47.21 -34.37 6.55
CA PRO A 120 47.55 -33.21 7.38
C PRO A 120 47.46 -31.89 6.62
N GLY A 121 46.93 -30.85 7.27
CA GLY A 121 46.83 -29.51 6.71
C GLY A 121 48.20 -28.91 6.41
N LYS A 122 48.34 -28.23 5.26
CA LYS A 122 49.54 -27.46 4.93
C LYS A 122 49.69 -26.27 5.90
N PRO A 123 50.91 -25.95 6.37
CA PRO A 123 51.18 -24.72 7.11
C PRO A 123 50.79 -23.46 6.32
N GLY A 124 50.24 -22.47 7.01
CA GLY A 124 49.84 -21.19 6.43
C GLY A 124 51.04 -20.42 5.89
N GLY A 125 51.03 -20.11 4.59
CA GLY A 125 51.95 -19.14 4.00
C GLY A 125 51.53 -17.71 4.35
N PRO A 126 52.46 -16.74 4.31
CA PRO A 126 52.18 -15.36 4.69
C PRO A 126 51.14 -14.70 3.79
N GLU A 127 50.34 -13.86 4.45
CA GLU A 127 49.23 -13.07 3.95
C GLU A 127 49.65 -12.13 2.79
N PRO A 128 48.91 -12.10 1.68
CA PRO A 128 49.01 -11.02 0.71
C PRO A 128 48.12 -9.84 1.16
N GLU A 129 48.84 -8.83 1.60
CA GLU A 129 48.49 -7.42 1.70
C GLU A 129 47.57 -6.92 0.57
N GLN A 130 46.37 -6.46 0.97
CA GLN A 130 45.55 -5.40 0.37
C GLN A 130 45.32 -5.40 -1.15
N ALA A 131 44.09 -5.81 -1.53
CA ALA A 131 43.37 -5.22 -2.65
C ALA A 131 41.98 -4.77 -2.16
N ASP A 132 41.88 -3.48 -1.89
CA ASP A 132 40.67 -2.72 -1.59
C ASP A 132 39.64 -2.90 -2.72
N THR A 133 38.68 -3.79 -2.51
CA THR A 133 37.39 -3.76 -3.21
C THR A 133 36.35 -3.45 -2.15
N GLY A 134 35.81 -2.23 -2.23
CA GLY A 134 34.85 -1.65 -1.29
C GLY A 134 33.52 -2.38 -1.20
N TRP A 135 33.54 -3.56 -0.58
CA TRP A 135 32.45 -4.06 0.25
C TRP A 135 32.99 -4.05 1.67
N GLY A 136 32.75 -2.93 2.36
CA GLY A 136 33.12 -2.78 3.75
C GLY A 136 32.67 -4.01 4.54
N GLN A 137 33.51 -4.46 5.46
CA GLN A 137 33.16 -5.45 6.46
C GLN A 137 31.74 -5.16 6.94
N ILE A 138 30.80 -6.06 6.65
CA ILE A 138 29.57 -6.12 7.43
C ILE A 138 30.00 -6.68 8.79
N ASN A 139 30.53 -5.80 9.63
CA ASN A 139 30.59 -6.03 11.06
C ASN A 139 29.21 -6.52 11.49
N GLU A 140 29.08 -7.29 12.57
CA GLU A 140 27.76 -7.68 13.10
C GLU A 140 26.82 -6.44 13.30
N GLU A 141 27.36 -5.21 13.35
CA GLU A 141 26.65 -3.91 13.26
C GLU A 141 25.92 -3.60 11.94
N ASN A 142 26.22 -4.31 10.86
CA ASN A 142 25.49 -4.25 9.59
C ASN A 142 24.55 -5.46 9.43
N ALA A 143 24.19 -6.10 10.55
CA ALA A 143 22.95 -6.86 10.61
C ALA A 143 21.83 -5.93 10.10
N ILE A 144 21.11 -6.35 9.04
CA ILE A 144 19.77 -5.82 8.73
C ILE A 144 19.11 -5.53 10.07
N ASP A 145 18.91 -4.25 10.42
CA ASP A 145 18.47 -3.86 11.76
C ASP A 145 17.24 -4.69 12.10
N ARG A 146 17.47 -5.78 12.87
CA ARG A 146 16.43 -6.78 13.16
C ARG A 146 15.39 -6.21 14.10
N THR A 147 15.59 -4.97 14.54
CA THR A 147 14.69 -4.18 15.37
C THR A 147 14.04 -3.05 14.57
N ALA A 148 14.31 -2.93 13.27
CA ALA A 148 13.70 -1.90 12.46
C ALA A 148 12.17 -2.07 12.41
N ARG A 149 11.48 -0.99 12.76
CA ARG A 149 10.02 -0.89 12.75
C ARG A 149 9.62 0.34 11.96
N VAL A 150 9.34 0.17 10.68
CA VAL A 150 9.08 1.26 9.73
C VAL A 150 7.95 0.88 8.80
N PHE A 151 6.99 1.77 8.60
CA PHE A 151 5.86 1.60 7.68
C PHE A 151 5.68 2.85 6.82
N ILE A 152 5.30 2.63 5.57
CA ILE A 152 4.69 3.61 4.68
C ILE A 152 3.20 3.30 4.66
N LEU A 153 2.39 4.28 5.05
CA LEU A 153 0.94 4.16 5.15
C LEU A 153 0.30 5.08 4.14
N SER A 154 -0.70 4.59 3.42
CA SER A 154 -1.49 5.40 2.50
C SER A 154 -2.98 5.21 2.71
N ARG A 155 -3.74 6.24 2.34
CA ARG A 155 -5.20 6.27 2.41
C ARG A 155 -5.76 6.94 1.15
N HIS A 156 -6.85 6.39 0.64
CA HIS A 156 -7.59 6.90 -0.51
C HIS A 156 -9.10 6.73 -0.29
N ARG A 157 -9.88 7.73 -0.72
CA ARG A 157 -11.35 7.67 -0.75
C ARG A 157 -11.83 6.88 -1.96
N GLY A 158 -12.70 5.91 -1.73
CA GLY A 158 -13.15 4.98 -2.76
C GLY A 158 -12.63 3.57 -2.52
N THR A 159 -12.73 2.76 -3.57
CA THR A 159 -12.36 1.34 -3.56
C THR A 159 -11.00 1.04 -4.19
N ARG A 160 -10.40 2.04 -4.84
CA ARG A 160 -9.09 1.93 -5.49
C ARG A 160 -7.98 2.35 -4.52
N PRO A 161 -6.81 1.69 -4.54
CA PRO A 161 -5.68 2.04 -3.68
C PRO A 161 -4.80 3.17 -4.24
N PHE A 162 -4.91 3.48 -5.53
CA PHE A 162 -4.05 4.45 -6.23
C PHE A 162 -4.85 5.38 -7.16
N PRO A 163 -4.41 6.65 -7.30
CA PRO A 163 -3.37 7.32 -6.49
C PRO A 163 -3.83 7.51 -5.04
N ALA A 164 -2.92 7.59 -4.07
CA ALA A 164 -3.32 7.81 -2.68
C ALA A 164 -3.59 9.30 -2.42
N ASP A 165 -4.67 9.62 -1.69
CA ASP A 165 -4.98 11.00 -1.27
C ASP A 165 -3.94 11.52 -0.28
N ARG A 166 -3.47 10.63 0.62
CA ARG A 166 -2.44 10.92 1.60
C ARG A 166 -1.51 9.73 1.78
N VAL A 167 -0.24 10.03 1.98
CA VAL A 167 0.83 9.07 2.27
C VAL A 167 1.65 9.62 3.42
N VAL A 168 1.93 8.79 4.43
CA VAL A 168 2.76 9.16 5.58
C VAL A 168 3.76 8.06 5.88
N THR A 169 4.87 8.44 6.51
CA THR A 169 5.86 7.52 7.05
C THR A 169 5.66 7.38 8.55
N LEU A 170 5.82 6.16 9.06
CA LEU A 170 5.73 5.83 10.47
C LEU A 170 6.97 5.02 10.86
N ARG A 171 7.82 5.57 11.72
CA ARG A 171 8.92 4.84 12.34
C ARG A 171 8.62 4.65 13.82
N CYS A 172 8.86 3.46 14.35
CA CYS A 172 8.54 3.12 15.75
C CYS A 172 9.76 2.91 16.64
N MET A 173 10.96 2.75 16.07
CA MET A 173 12.21 2.74 16.85
C MET A 173 13.30 3.56 16.13
N PRO A 174 13.69 4.72 16.71
CA PRO A 174 12.91 5.56 17.62
C PRO A 174 11.64 6.09 16.93
N VAL A 175 10.63 6.47 17.72
CA VAL A 175 9.34 6.96 17.19
C VAL A 175 9.54 8.23 16.35
N GLY A 176 9.01 8.24 15.13
CA GLY A 176 9.08 9.40 14.23
C GLY A 176 8.37 9.18 12.89
N GLY A 177 8.69 10.01 11.91
CA GLY A 177 8.04 10.03 10.59
C GLY A 177 7.01 11.16 10.46
N THR A 178 6.28 11.17 9.35
CA THR A 178 5.28 12.22 9.04
C THR A 178 3.88 11.91 9.60
N HIS A 179 3.67 10.75 10.22
CA HIS A 179 2.40 10.41 10.83
C HIS A 179 2.08 11.32 12.05
N PRO A 180 0.94 12.05 12.06
CA PRO A 180 0.66 13.09 13.06
C PRO A 180 0.56 12.54 14.50
N ARG A 181 0.23 11.26 14.65
CA ARG A 181 0.12 10.56 15.95
C ARG A 181 1.06 9.36 16.04
N ALA A 182 2.31 9.49 15.58
CA ALA A 182 3.26 8.39 15.44
C ALA A 182 3.40 7.51 16.70
N ALA A 183 3.58 8.12 17.89
CA ALA A 183 3.72 7.37 19.15
C ALA A 183 2.49 6.49 19.46
N ALA A 184 1.28 7.01 19.20
CA ALA A 184 0.05 6.26 19.43
C ALA A 184 -0.11 5.13 18.40
N ALA A 185 0.17 5.38 17.13
CA ALA A 185 0.13 4.37 16.07
C ALA A 185 1.12 3.24 16.33
N CYS A 186 2.34 3.56 16.79
CA CYS A 186 3.33 2.56 17.15
C CYS A 186 2.89 1.68 18.33
N ARG A 187 2.25 2.24 19.35
CA ARG A 187 1.66 1.45 20.45
C ARG A 187 0.56 0.52 19.94
N THR A 188 -0.30 0.98 19.03
CA THR A 188 -1.34 0.14 18.42
C THR A 188 -0.74 -0.99 17.59
N LEU A 189 0.29 -0.73 16.78
CA LEU A 189 0.94 -1.78 15.99
C LEU A 189 1.73 -2.77 16.84
N ALA A 190 2.24 -2.35 17.99
CA ALA A 190 2.95 -3.23 18.91
C ALA A 190 2.08 -4.37 19.45
N THR A 191 0.77 -4.15 19.63
CA THR A 191 -0.15 -5.19 20.14
C THR A 191 -0.29 -6.38 19.19
N VAL A 192 -0.03 -6.17 17.90
CA VAL A 192 -0.10 -7.17 16.83
C VAL A 192 1.26 -7.45 16.19
N ARG A 193 2.36 -6.99 16.81
CA ARG A 193 3.73 -7.13 16.29
C ARG A 193 3.86 -6.69 14.82
N GLY A 194 3.27 -5.55 14.49
CA GLY A 194 3.30 -4.98 13.13
C GLY A 194 2.34 -5.62 12.13
N ASN A 195 1.60 -6.69 12.48
CA ASN A 195 0.60 -7.29 11.60
C ASN A 195 -0.68 -6.45 11.52
N VAL A 196 -0.66 -5.43 10.65
CA VAL A 196 -1.77 -4.49 10.44
C VAL A 196 -3.09 -5.19 10.10
N ALA A 197 -3.04 -6.34 9.43
CA ALA A 197 -4.24 -7.09 9.04
C ALA A 197 -5.00 -7.68 10.23
N SER A 198 -4.28 -7.95 11.33
CA SER A 198 -4.83 -8.52 12.57
C SER A 198 -5.39 -7.46 13.53
N LEU A 199 -5.32 -6.17 13.18
CA LEU A 199 -5.88 -5.11 14.02
C LEU A 199 -7.41 -5.19 14.08
N ASN A 200 -7.93 -5.13 15.30
CA ASN A 200 -9.35 -4.95 15.58
C ASN A 200 -9.51 -4.19 16.90
N VAL A 201 -9.29 -2.88 16.85
CA VAL A 201 -9.17 -2.03 18.05
C VAL A 201 -10.50 -1.87 18.80
N SER A 202 -11.61 -1.78 18.08
CA SER A 202 -12.95 -1.59 18.66
C SER A 202 -13.99 -2.42 17.90
N PRO A 203 -14.11 -3.74 18.19
CA PRO A 203 -15.06 -4.62 17.52
C PRO A 203 -16.53 -4.24 17.75
N SER A 204 -16.82 -3.57 18.87
CA SER A 204 -18.16 -3.15 19.27
C SER A 204 -18.51 -1.72 18.82
N ALA A 205 -17.70 -1.10 17.96
CA ALA A 205 -17.98 0.24 17.47
C ALA A 205 -19.29 0.27 16.67
N ASN A 206 -20.19 1.19 17.04
CA ASN A 206 -21.48 1.34 16.37
C ASN A 206 -21.33 2.26 15.14
N CYS A 207 -21.05 1.66 13.99
CA CYS A 207 -20.90 2.37 12.72
C CYS A 207 -22.20 2.39 11.91
N THR A 208 -22.50 3.53 11.27
CA THR A 208 -23.63 3.63 10.33
C THR A 208 -23.46 2.66 9.16
N ARG A 209 -24.57 2.29 8.51
CA ARG A 209 -24.57 1.48 7.27
C ARG A 209 -24.36 2.30 5.98
N ILE A 210 -23.98 3.57 6.10
CA ILE A 210 -23.64 4.41 4.95
C ILE A 210 -22.39 3.81 4.29
N TYR A 211 -22.46 3.63 2.97
CA TYR A 211 -21.34 3.17 2.15
C TYR A 211 -20.57 4.38 1.61
N ASP A 212 -19.39 4.61 2.17
CA ASP A 212 -18.43 5.66 1.81
C ASP A 212 -17.01 5.06 1.86
N PRO A 213 -16.65 4.24 0.87
CA PRO A 213 -15.51 3.34 1.02
C PRO A 213 -14.18 4.09 1.17
N VAL A 214 -13.27 3.51 1.95
CA VAL A 214 -11.91 4.01 2.14
C VAL A 214 -10.95 2.86 1.97
N THR A 215 -10.03 2.98 1.01
CA THR A 215 -8.94 2.03 0.79
C THR A 215 -7.67 2.52 1.47
N VAL A 216 -7.00 1.63 2.18
CA VAL A 216 -5.71 1.91 2.81
C VAL A 216 -4.66 0.90 2.37
N THR A 217 -3.41 1.34 2.35
CA THR A 217 -2.26 0.44 2.20
C THR A 217 -1.27 0.65 3.33
N ALA A 218 -0.62 -0.44 3.76
CA ALA A 218 0.50 -0.39 4.67
C ALA A 218 1.59 -1.33 4.15
N VAL A 219 2.77 -0.78 3.93
CA VAL A 219 3.95 -1.54 3.53
C VAL A 219 5.06 -1.20 4.49
N GLY A 220 5.72 -2.20 5.07
CA GLY A 220 6.72 -1.94 6.07
C GLY A 220 7.43 -3.17 6.59
N ILE A 221 8.23 -2.94 7.62
CA ILE A 221 8.98 -3.95 8.35
C ILE A 221 8.70 -3.80 9.84
N TRP A 222 8.67 -4.93 10.55
CA TRP A 222 8.60 -4.99 12.00
C TRP A 222 9.44 -6.17 12.49
N ASP A 223 10.49 -5.86 13.25
CA ASP A 223 11.42 -6.83 13.84
C ASP A 223 11.93 -7.87 12.80
N GLY A 224 12.36 -7.38 11.64
CA GLY A 224 12.87 -8.19 10.52
C GLY A 224 11.81 -8.86 9.63
N ARG A 225 10.52 -8.77 9.96
CA ARG A 225 9.42 -9.30 9.13
C ARG A 225 8.82 -8.22 8.24
N GLN A 226 8.63 -8.53 6.97
CA GLN A 226 7.96 -7.62 6.03
C GLN A 226 6.44 -7.78 6.10
N TYR A 227 5.73 -6.66 6.04
CA TYR A 227 4.27 -6.60 6.03
C TYR A 227 3.80 -5.81 4.83
N ARG A 228 2.78 -6.33 4.15
CA ARG A 228 2.07 -5.66 3.06
C ARG A 228 0.59 -5.89 3.25
N LEU A 229 -0.17 -4.81 3.39
CA LEU A 229 -1.62 -4.81 3.49
C LEU A 229 -2.19 -3.85 2.47
N GLN A 230 -3.24 -4.28 1.80
CA GLN A 230 -4.19 -3.41 1.12
C GLN A 230 -5.59 -3.84 1.54
N ARG A 231 -6.41 -2.91 2.01
CA ARG A 231 -7.78 -3.23 2.43
C ARG A 231 -8.71 -2.05 2.21
N THR A 232 -9.92 -2.36 1.79
CA THR A 232 -11.02 -1.40 1.66
C THR A 232 -12.00 -1.60 2.81
N PHE A 233 -12.33 -0.50 3.48
CA PHE A 233 -13.37 -0.44 4.51
C PHE A 233 -14.60 0.23 3.91
N GLY A 234 -15.80 -0.23 4.27
CA GLY A 234 -17.04 0.31 3.69
C GLY A 234 -17.38 1.74 4.14
N ASN A 235 -16.81 2.22 5.24
CA ASN A 235 -16.88 3.62 5.66
C ASN A 235 -15.72 4.02 6.60
N PRO A 236 -15.48 5.34 6.80
CA PRO A 236 -14.42 5.83 7.68
C PRO A 236 -14.57 5.39 9.14
N CYS A 237 -15.80 5.17 9.62
CA CYS A 237 -16.04 4.66 10.97
C CYS A 237 -15.47 3.25 11.13
N MET A 238 -15.78 2.34 10.20
CA MET A 238 -15.23 0.98 10.20
C MET A 238 -13.70 0.98 10.12
N LEU A 239 -13.09 1.84 9.28
CA LEU A 239 -11.64 1.99 9.25
C LEU A 239 -11.07 2.30 10.64
N ARG A 240 -11.63 3.30 11.34
CA ARG A 240 -11.18 3.69 12.69
C ARG A 240 -11.45 2.62 13.73
N ALA A 241 -12.58 1.92 13.64
CA ALA A 241 -12.93 0.83 14.54
C ALA A 241 -11.91 -0.33 14.46
N TYR A 242 -11.54 -0.73 13.24
CA TYR A 242 -10.58 -1.82 13.05
C TYR A 242 -9.13 -1.39 13.35
N THR A 243 -8.71 -0.24 12.83
CA THR A 243 -7.29 0.13 12.79
C THR A 243 -6.87 1.17 13.83
N GLY A 244 -7.82 1.72 14.58
CA GLY A 244 -7.59 2.76 15.58
C GLY A 244 -6.98 4.01 14.96
N VAL A 245 -5.83 4.43 15.49
CA VAL A 245 -5.12 5.66 15.09
C VAL A 245 -4.13 5.47 13.94
N VAL A 246 -3.91 4.23 13.46
CA VAL A 246 -2.87 3.90 12.49
C VAL A 246 -3.09 4.57 11.13
N PHE A 247 -4.36 4.76 10.72
CA PHE A 247 -4.71 5.44 9.46
C PHE A 247 -5.42 6.79 9.67
N GLN A 248 -5.17 7.45 10.80
CA GLN A 248 -5.75 8.76 11.12
C GLN A 248 -4.79 9.89 10.71
N PHE A 249 -4.73 10.15 9.40
CA PHE A 249 -4.00 11.24 8.78
C PHE A 249 -4.71 11.78 7.53
#